data_AF-A0A1L1SSJ7-F1
#
_entry.id   AF-A0A1L1SSJ7-F1
#
_cell.length_a   1.000
_cell.length_b   1.000
_cell.length_c   1.000
_cell.angle_alpha   90.00
_cell.angle_beta   90.00
_cell.angle_gamma   90.00
#
_symmetry.space_group_name_H-M   'P 1'
#
loop_
_entity.id
_entity.type
_entity.pdbx_description
1 polymer ?
#
loop_
_entity_poly.entity_id
_entity_poly.type
_entity_poly.pdbx_seq_one_letter_code
_entity_poly.pdbx_strand_id
1 'polypeptide(L)'
;MYVPWNFHEPQPGQYEFSGDRDVEHFIQLAHELGLLVILRPGPYICAEWDMGGLPAWLLEKQSIVLRSSDPDYLVAVDKWLAVLLPKMKPLLYQNGGPIITVQVENEYGSYFACDYDYLRFLVHRFRYHLGNDVILFTTDGASEKMLKCGTLQDLYATVDFGTGNNITQAFLVQRKFEPKGPLINSEFYTGWLDHWGKPHSTVKTKTLATSLYNLLARGANVNLYMFIGGTNFAYWNGANTPYEPQPTSYDYDAPLSEAGDLTKKYFALREVIQMVGPSNSQRAGLLGGLL
;
A
#
# COMPACT_ATOMS: atom_id res chain seq x y z
N MET A 1 -3.70 -0.14 -3.50
CA MET A 1 -3.57 1.29 -3.87
C MET A 1 -3.50 2.15 -2.61
N TYR A 2 -2.77 3.27 -2.65
CA TYR A 2 -2.78 4.28 -1.58
C TYR A 2 -3.87 5.33 -1.81
N VAL A 3 -4.26 6.05 -0.74
CA VAL A 3 -5.12 7.25 -0.80
C VAL A 3 -4.37 8.42 -0.15
N PRO A 4 -3.72 9.31 -0.92
CA PRO A 4 -2.97 10.43 -0.36
C PRO A 4 -3.94 11.48 0.21
N TRP A 5 -3.93 11.67 1.53
CA TRP A 5 -4.86 12.59 2.19
C TRP A 5 -4.72 14.03 1.69
N ASN A 6 -3.49 14.53 1.55
CA ASN A 6 -3.21 15.87 1.00
C ASN A 6 -3.72 16.09 -0.43
N PHE A 7 -3.90 15.03 -1.22
CA PHE A 7 -4.49 15.10 -2.56
C PHE A 7 -6.01 15.27 -2.51
N HIS A 8 -6.67 14.86 -1.43
CA HIS A 8 -8.12 14.93 -1.28
C HIS A 8 -8.59 16.05 -0.34
N GLU A 9 -7.76 16.53 0.57
CA GLU A 9 -8.06 17.65 1.48
C GLU A 9 -6.93 18.70 1.47
N PRO A 10 -6.76 19.45 0.36
CA PRO A 10 -5.69 20.44 0.23
C PRO A 10 -5.82 21.60 1.23
N GLN A 11 -7.03 21.87 1.72
CA GLN A 11 -7.31 22.79 2.82
C GLN A 11 -8.27 22.13 3.81
N PRO A 12 -8.21 22.46 5.13
CA PRO A 12 -9.09 21.85 6.12
C PRO A 12 -10.57 21.97 5.75
N GLY A 13 -11.26 20.84 5.66
CA GLY A 13 -12.69 20.75 5.32
C GLY A 13 -13.04 20.97 3.84
N GLN A 14 -12.06 21.18 2.95
CA GLN A 14 -12.28 21.30 1.51
C GLN A 14 -11.85 20.02 0.82
N TYR A 15 -12.83 19.21 0.42
CA TYR A 15 -12.59 17.88 -0.14
C TYR A 15 -12.74 17.85 -1.67
N GLU A 16 -11.81 17.16 -2.33
CA GLU A 16 -11.85 16.91 -3.77
C GLU A 16 -11.89 15.40 -4.06
N PHE A 17 -12.99 14.95 -4.69
CA PHE A 17 -13.23 13.56 -5.07
C PHE A 17 -13.78 13.44 -6.50
N SER A 18 -13.38 14.34 -7.39
CA SER A 18 -13.85 14.38 -8.79
C SER A 18 -12.69 14.40 -9.77
N GLY A 19 -12.93 13.98 -11.02
CA GLY A 19 -11.90 13.94 -12.05
C GLY A 19 -10.77 12.99 -11.65
N ASP A 20 -9.52 13.45 -11.74
CA ASP A 20 -8.34 12.65 -11.35
C ASP A 20 -8.31 12.28 -9.85
N ARG A 21 -9.17 12.91 -9.02
CA ARG A 21 -9.32 12.65 -7.58
C ARG A 21 -10.49 11.72 -7.25
N ASP A 22 -11.18 11.16 -8.25
CA ASP A 22 -12.32 10.27 -8.02
C ASP A 22 -11.88 8.84 -7.67
N VAL A 23 -11.51 8.65 -6.40
CA VAL A 23 -11.09 7.35 -5.86
C VAL A 23 -12.21 6.30 -5.87
N GLU A 24 -13.47 6.73 -5.73
CA GLU A 24 -14.63 5.84 -5.76
C GLU A 24 -14.79 5.25 -7.15
N HIS A 25 -14.72 6.10 -8.18
CA HIS A 25 -14.76 5.66 -9.57
C HIS A 25 -13.58 4.76 -9.94
N PHE A 26 -12.35 5.08 -9.50
CA PHE A 26 -11.19 4.22 -9.77
C PHE A 26 -11.36 2.80 -9.20
N ILE A 27 -11.90 2.68 -7.99
CA ILE A 27 -12.19 1.38 -7.36
C ILE A 27 -13.32 0.66 -8.09
N GLN A 28 -14.36 1.37 -8.51
CA GLN A 28 -15.45 0.80 -9.33
C GLN A 28 -14.94 0.28 -10.67
N LEU A 29 -14.05 1.03 -11.35
CA LEU A 29 -13.43 0.59 -12.60
C LEU A 29 -12.61 -0.70 -12.40
N ALA A 30 -11.86 -0.80 -11.30
CA ALA A 30 -11.16 -2.05 -10.96
C ALA A 30 -12.16 -3.21 -10.78
N HIS A 31 -13.31 -2.96 -10.13
CA HIS A 31 -14.36 -3.95 -9.96
C HIS A 31 -14.97 -4.41 -11.29
N GLU A 32 -15.29 -3.47 -12.18
CA GLU A 32 -15.83 -3.74 -13.53
C GLU A 32 -14.86 -4.59 -14.36
N LEU A 33 -13.56 -4.42 -14.15
CA LEU A 33 -12.50 -5.23 -14.78
C LEU A 33 -12.25 -6.57 -14.07
N GLY A 34 -13.02 -6.91 -13.03
CA GLY A 34 -12.88 -8.15 -12.27
C GLY A 34 -11.63 -8.20 -11.38
N LEU A 35 -11.06 -7.03 -11.03
CA LEU A 35 -9.93 -6.91 -10.13
C LEU A 35 -10.39 -6.65 -8.70
N LEU A 36 -9.76 -7.35 -7.76
CA LEU A 36 -9.91 -7.09 -6.33
C LEU A 36 -8.98 -5.95 -5.91
N VAL A 37 -9.33 -5.25 -4.83
CA VAL A 37 -8.60 -4.10 -4.32
C VAL A 37 -8.09 -4.35 -2.91
N ILE A 38 -6.79 -4.12 -2.72
CA ILE A 38 -6.16 -3.95 -1.42
C ILE A 38 -6.06 -2.44 -1.18
N LEU A 39 -6.84 -1.91 -0.26
CA LEU A 39 -6.90 -0.47 0.02
C LEU A 39 -5.88 -0.10 1.10
N ARG A 40 -5.13 0.98 0.90
CA ARG A 40 -4.16 1.50 1.87
C ARG A 40 -4.45 2.99 2.11
N PRO A 41 -5.43 3.33 2.95
CA PRO A 41 -5.93 4.70 3.07
C PRO A 41 -5.11 5.58 4.04
N GLY A 42 -4.00 5.08 4.58
CA GLY A 42 -3.13 5.85 5.47
C GLY A 42 -3.63 5.92 6.92
N PRO A 43 -3.56 7.10 7.58
CA PRO A 43 -3.52 8.46 6.99
C PRO A 43 -2.16 8.90 6.45
N TYR A 44 -1.06 8.27 6.89
CA TYR A 44 0.27 8.40 6.29
C TYR A 44 0.52 7.22 5.34
N ILE A 45 1.12 7.49 4.17
CA ILE A 45 1.33 6.50 3.10
C ILE A 45 2.79 6.36 2.63
N CYS A 46 3.70 7.24 3.07
CA CYS A 46 5.07 7.29 2.54
C CYS A 46 5.10 7.53 1.02
N ALA A 47 5.30 6.47 0.22
CA ALA A 47 5.08 6.40 -1.22
C ALA A 47 5.87 7.41 -2.08
N GLU A 48 7.00 7.93 -1.60
CA GLU A 48 7.75 9.01 -2.27
C GLU A 48 6.87 10.20 -2.68
N TRP A 49 5.80 10.42 -1.94
CA TRP A 49 4.80 11.45 -2.17
C TRP A 49 4.98 12.60 -1.18
N ASP A 50 4.56 13.80 -1.57
CA ASP A 50 4.67 15.00 -0.74
C ASP A 50 4.17 14.74 0.69
N MET A 51 5.06 15.00 1.65
CA MET A 51 4.86 14.78 3.09
C MET A 51 4.28 13.39 3.47
N GLY A 52 4.53 12.38 2.65
CA GLY A 52 3.97 11.03 2.83
C GLY A 52 2.44 10.99 2.80
N GLY A 53 1.82 11.91 2.06
CA GLY A 53 0.37 12.05 1.93
C GLY A 53 -0.29 12.88 3.04
N LEU A 54 0.44 13.34 4.05
CA LEU A 54 -0.10 14.18 5.11
C LEU A 54 -0.29 15.63 4.62
N PRO A 55 -1.42 16.29 4.90
CA PRO A 55 -1.60 17.68 4.50
C PRO A 55 -0.67 18.65 5.23
N ALA A 56 -0.05 19.56 4.49
CA ALA A 56 0.88 20.54 5.03
C ALA A 56 0.26 21.49 6.08
N TRP A 57 -1.05 21.74 6.01
CA TRP A 57 -1.77 22.57 6.99
C TRP A 57 -1.75 21.98 8.41
N LEU A 58 -1.43 20.69 8.59
CA LEU A 58 -1.18 20.11 9.91
C LEU A 58 -0.01 20.82 10.63
N LEU A 59 0.94 21.38 9.87
CA LEU A 59 2.12 22.07 10.39
C LEU A 59 1.83 23.50 10.88
N GLU A 60 0.60 24.02 10.74
CA GLU A 60 0.19 25.27 11.38
C GLU A 60 0.38 25.21 12.90
N LYS A 61 0.19 24.01 13.49
CA LYS A 61 0.66 23.71 14.84
C LYS A 61 2.15 23.35 14.79
N GLN A 62 3.01 24.31 15.12
CA GLN A 62 4.47 24.14 15.10
C GLN A 62 4.99 22.99 15.99
N SER A 63 4.28 22.65 17.06
CA SER A 63 4.64 21.60 18.01
C SER A 63 3.96 20.26 17.73
N ILE A 64 3.28 20.11 16.59
CA ILE A 64 2.57 18.88 16.27
C ILE A 64 3.53 17.70 16.19
N VAL A 65 3.15 16.58 16.81
CA VAL A 65 3.84 15.31 16.61
C VAL A 65 3.00 14.46 15.66
N LEU A 66 3.40 14.45 14.39
CA LEU A 66 2.72 13.65 13.36
C LEU A 66 2.80 12.16 13.68
N ARG A 67 1.83 11.37 13.18
CA ARG A 67 1.76 9.92 13.35
C ARG A 67 1.91 9.49 14.82
N SER A 68 1.22 10.18 15.71
CA SER A 68 1.23 9.93 17.15
C SER A 68 -0.15 10.22 17.75
N SER A 69 -0.30 10.04 19.06
CA SER A 69 -1.50 10.38 19.80
C SER A 69 -1.60 11.88 20.15
N ASP A 70 -0.86 12.75 19.45
CA ASP A 70 -1.04 14.20 19.55
C ASP A 70 -2.52 14.55 19.32
N PRO A 71 -3.21 15.19 20.27
CA PRO A 71 -4.65 15.42 20.19
C PRO A 71 -5.08 16.17 18.93
N ASP A 72 -4.30 17.15 18.47
CA ASP A 72 -4.64 17.96 17.29
C ASP A 72 -4.45 17.15 16.01
N TYR A 73 -3.42 16.30 15.97
CA TYR A 73 -3.23 15.34 14.88
C TYR A 73 -4.38 14.33 14.83
N LEU A 74 -4.76 13.74 15.97
CA LEU A 74 -5.86 12.77 16.03
C LEU A 74 -7.20 13.39 15.62
N VAL A 75 -7.49 14.63 16.02
CA VAL A 75 -8.71 15.34 15.60
C VAL A 75 -8.74 15.54 14.08
N ALA A 76 -7.61 15.89 13.47
CA ALA A 76 -7.52 16.05 12.03
C ALA A 76 -7.70 14.70 11.30
N VAL A 77 -7.02 13.66 11.77
CA VAL A 77 -7.14 12.29 11.24
C VAL A 77 -8.58 11.78 11.37
N ASP A 78 -9.25 12.01 12.51
CA ASP A 78 -10.63 11.57 12.72
C ASP A 78 -11.57 12.18 11.67
N LYS A 79 -11.47 13.49 11.45
CA LYS A 79 -12.28 14.20 10.46
C LYS A 79 -12.05 13.66 9.06
N TRP A 80 -10.80 13.43 8.68
CA TRP A 80 -10.45 12.85 7.38
C TRP A 80 -11.04 11.45 7.20
N LEU A 81 -10.81 10.55 8.17
CA LEU A 81 -11.32 9.18 8.11
C LEU A 81 -12.85 9.14 8.12
N ALA A 82 -13.51 10.07 8.82
CA ALA A 82 -14.96 10.20 8.82
C ALA A 82 -15.54 10.67 7.48
N VAL A 83 -14.72 11.23 6.57
CA VAL A 83 -15.11 11.52 5.19
C VAL A 83 -14.78 10.36 4.26
N LEU A 84 -13.54 9.84 4.33
CA LEU A 84 -13.07 8.80 3.41
C LEU A 84 -13.75 7.44 3.66
N LEU A 85 -13.75 6.95 4.89
CA LEU A 85 -14.13 5.56 5.17
C LEU A 85 -15.61 5.25 4.89
N PRO A 86 -16.58 6.15 5.13
CA PRO A 86 -17.96 5.94 4.67
C PRO A 86 -18.10 5.76 3.16
N LYS A 87 -17.28 6.44 2.35
CA LYS A 87 -17.22 6.26 0.88
C LYS A 87 -16.66 4.89 0.50
N MET A 88 -15.70 4.39 1.26
CA MET A 88 -15.07 3.08 1.03
C MET A 88 -15.96 1.91 1.49
N LYS A 89 -16.81 2.12 2.51
CA LYS A 89 -17.69 1.08 3.07
C LYS A 89 -18.54 0.32 2.03
N PRO A 90 -19.31 0.96 1.12
CA PRO A 90 -20.08 0.23 0.12
C PRO A 90 -19.20 -0.55 -0.87
N LEU A 91 -17.92 -0.20 -1.00
CA LEU A 91 -16.96 -0.85 -1.90
C LEU A 91 -16.24 -2.04 -1.24
N LEU A 92 -16.53 -2.36 0.02
CA LEU A 92 -16.03 -3.55 0.71
C LEU A 92 -16.59 -4.83 0.08
N TYR A 93 -15.79 -5.89 0.07
CA TYR A 93 -16.15 -7.16 -0.55
C TYR A 93 -17.42 -7.79 0.04
N GLN A 94 -17.57 -7.75 1.37
CA GLN A 94 -18.79 -8.22 2.03
C GLN A 94 -20.04 -7.39 1.70
N ASN A 95 -19.87 -6.18 1.14
CA ASN A 95 -20.95 -5.30 0.70
C ASN A 95 -21.13 -5.32 -0.83
N GLY A 96 -20.45 -6.24 -1.54
CA GLY A 96 -20.55 -6.42 -2.98
C GLY A 96 -19.52 -5.65 -3.81
N GLY A 97 -18.57 -4.94 -3.19
CA GLY A 97 -17.49 -4.25 -3.91
C GLY A 97 -16.19 -5.06 -4.05
N PRO A 98 -15.10 -4.47 -4.57
CA PRO A 98 -13.84 -5.18 -4.80
C PRO A 98 -12.86 -5.16 -3.61
N ILE A 99 -13.09 -4.35 -2.57
CA ILE A 99 -12.09 -4.14 -1.50
C ILE A 99 -12.06 -5.33 -0.54
N ILE A 100 -11.00 -6.12 -0.57
CA ILE A 100 -10.85 -7.36 0.22
C ILE A 100 -10.10 -7.19 1.53
N THR A 101 -9.14 -6.24 1.58
CA THR A 101 -8.36 -5.93 2.77
C THR A 101 -8.05 -4.45 2.83
N VAL A 102 -7.86 -3.93 4.05
CA VAL A 102 -7.56 -2.51 4.28
C VAL A 102 -6.34 -2.39 5.21
N GLN A 103 -5.29 -1.71 4.75
CA GLN A 103 -4.11 -1.44 5.57
C GLN A 103 -4.42 -0.34 6.58
N VAL A 104 -3.94 -0.48 7.81
CA VAL A 104 -3.97 0.58 8.82
C VAL A 104 -2.57 1.15 8.96
N GLU A 105 -2.43 2.47 8.77
CA GLU A 105 -1.11 3.13 8.75
C GLU A 105 -0.20 2.61 7.62
N ASN A 106 1.09 2.95 7.65
CA ASN A 106 2.11 2.42 6.76
C ASN A 106 3.50 2.39 7.42
N GLU A 107 4.07 1.20 7.57
CA GLU A 107 5.41 0.96 8.13
C GLU A 107 5.65 1.74 9.44
N TYR A 108 4.68 1.69 10.35
CA TYR A 108 4.76 2.44 11.60
C TYR A 108 5.94 1.99 12.46
N GLY A 109 6.41 0.75 12.27
CA GLY A 109 7.62 0.20 12.86
C GLY A 109 8.92 0.92 12.51
N SER A 110 8.92 1.63 11.38
CA SER A 110 10.03 2.46 10.92
C SER A 110 9.99 3.89 11.49
N TYR A 111 8.91 4.24 12.22
CA TYR A 111 8.73 5.56 12.83
C TYR A 111 9.16 5.56 14.31
N PHE A 112 9.77 6.66 14.75
CA PHE A 112 10.41 6.72 16.07
C PHE A 112 9.42 6.72 17.24
N ALA A 113 8.18 7.19 17.04
CA ALA A 113 7.25 7.42 18.13
C ALA A 113 6.81 6.12 18.82
N CYS A 114 6.65 5.02 18.07
CA CYS A 114 6.20 3.72 18.60
C CYS A 114 4.95 3.86 19.51
N ASP A 115 4.01 4.71 19.09
CA ASP A 115 2.82 5.06 19.86
C ASP A 115 1.67 4.09 19.54
N TYR A 116 1.39 3.19 20.47
CA TYR A 116 0.29 2.24 20.30
C TYR A 116 -1.09 2.84 20.60
N ASP A 117 -1.19 3.98 21.29
CA ASP A 117 -2.47 4.66 21.48
C ASP A 117 -2.95 5.24 20.15
N TYR A 118 -2.02 5.77 19.35
CA TYR A 118 -2.29 6.16 17.96
C TYR A 118 -2.79 4.98 17.11
N LEU A 119 -2.07 3.84 17.12
CA LEU A 119 -2.53 2.67 16.36
C LEU A 119 -3.90 2.16 16.82
N ARG A 120 -4.13 2.07 18.15
CA ARG A 120 -5.44 1.69 18.71
C ARG A 120 -6.55 2.65 18.29
N PHE A 121 -6.26 3.95 18.28
CA PHE A 121 -7.19 4.96 17.79
C PHE A 121 -7.55 4.70 16.32
N LEU A 122 -6.58 4.47 15.45
CA LEU A 122 -6.84 4.16 14.04
C LEU A 122 -7.69 2.90 13.89
N VAL A 123 -7.35 1.79 14.56
CA VAL A 123 -8.15 0.56 14.52
C VAL A 123 -9.59 0.84 14.93
N HIS A 124 -9.79 1.58 16.03
CA HIS A 124 -11.12 1.94 16.48
C HIS A 124 -11.92 2.72 15.43
N ARG A 125 -11.31 3.73 14.79
CA ARG A 125 -11.98 4.52 13.74
C ARG A 125 -12.27 3.70 12.48
N PHE A 126 -11.35 2.85 12.06
CA PHE A 126 -11.56 1.96 10.92
C PHE A 126 -12.69 0.98 11.19
N ARG A 127 -12.71 0.33 12.38
CA ARG A 127 -13.80 -0.57 12.78
C ARG A 127 -15.14 0.14 12.91
N TYR A 128 -15.15 1.35 13.46
CA TYR A 128 -16.36 2.16 13.57
C TYR A 128 -17.00 2.43 12.21
N HIS A 129 -16.22 2.79 11.20
CA HIS A 129 -16.76 3.11 9.87
C HIS A 129 -16.98 1.88 8.98
N LEU A 130 -16.02 0.95 8.94
CA LEU A 130 -16.01 -0.17 7.99
C LEU A 130 -16.65 -1.45 8.54
N GLY A 131 -16.86 -1.54 9.85
CA GLY A 131 -17.36 -2.74 10.52
C GLY A 131 -16.27 -3.76 10.88
N ASN A 132 -16.70 -4.90 11.42
CA ASN A 132 -15.81 -5.91 11.99
C ASN A 132 -15.36 -6.99 11.00
N ASP A 133 -16.06 -7.13 9.87
CA ASP A 133 -15.81 -8.25 8.94
C ASP A 133 -14.64 -7.99 7.98
N VAL A 134 -14.32 -6.72 7.70
CA VAL A 134 -13.18 -6.38 6.83
C VAL A 134 -11.87 -6.82 7.48
N ILE A 135 -10.96 -7.38 6.69
CA ILE A 135 -9.63 -7.72 7.19
C ILE A 135 -8.79 -6.44 7.22
N LEU A 136 -8.43 -6.03 8.44
CA LEU A 136 -7.47 -4.96 8.66
C LEU A 136 -6.07 -5.55 8.84
N PHE A 137 -5.06 -4.93 8.23
CA PHE A 137 -3.68 -5.42 8.28
C PHE A 137 -2.67 -4.28 8.44
N THR A 138 -1.45 -4.60 8.85
CA THR A 138 -0.30 -3.68 8.81
C THR A 138 0.79 -4.21 7.89
N THR A 139 1.64 -3.32 7.39
CA THR A 139 2.83 -3.65 6.59
C THR A 139 4.04 -2.98 7.24
N ASP A 140 5.09 -3.76 7.45
CA ASP A 140 6.38 -3.30 7.96
C ASP A 140 7.52 -4.10 7.31
N GLY A 141 8.69 -3.50 7.18
CA GLY A 141 9.89 -4.23 6.76
C GLY A 141 10.13 -5.49 7.58
N ALA A 142 10.56 -6.56 6.88
CA ALA A 142 10.70 -7.92 7.41
C ALA A 142 11.80 -8.11 8.48
N SER A 143 11.67 -7.40 9.60
CA SER A 143 12.54 -7.45 10.78
C SER A 143 11.70 -7.35 12.06
N GLU A 144 12.12 -8.05 13.12
CA GLU A 144 11.42 -7.99 14.41
C GLU A 144 11.41 -6.58 15.02
N LYS A 145 12.44 -5.78 14.73
CA LYS A 145 12.54 -4.40 15.22
C LYS A 145 11.39 -3.55 14.69
N MET A 146 11.10 -3.63 13.38
CA MET A 146 10.03 -2.84 12.76
C MET A 146 8.67 -3.37 13.20
N LEU A 147 8.42 -4.68 13.05
CA LEU A 147 7.15 -5.28 13.43
C LEU A 147 6.78 -5.06 14.91
N LYS A 148 7.77 -4.96 15.80
CA LYS A 148 7.52 -4.67 17.22
C LYS A 148 6.65 -3.43 17.40
N CYS A 149 6.99 -2.32 16.75
CA CYS A 149 6.26 -1.06 16.86
C CYS A 149 5.18 -0.87 15.77
N GLY A 150 5.25 -1.65 14.68
CA GLY A 150 4.39 -1.47 13.52
C GLY A 150 3.09 -2.26 13.51
N THR A 151 2.94 -3.22 14.43
CA THR A 151 1.75 -4.09 14.47
C THR A 151 0.99 -4.01 15.80
N LEU A 152 -0.25 -4.50 15.77
CA LEU A 152 -1.17 -4.55 16.90
C LEU A 152 -1.99 -5.84 16.81
N GLN A 153 -2.37 -6.43 17.95
CA GLN A 153 -3.03 -7.74 18.02
C GLN A 153 -4.31 -7.87 17.16
N ASP A 154 -5.06 -6.78 16.94
CA ASP A 154 -6.31 -6.78 16.17
C ASP A 154 -6.10 -6.60 14.65
N LEU A 155 -4.85 -6.51 14.20
CA LEU A 155 -4.45 -6.29 12.82
C LEU A 155 -3.59 -7.46 12.34
N TYR A 156 -3.88 -7.98 11.15
CA TYR A 156 -3.05 -9.03 10.58
C TYR A 156 -1.67 -8.46 10.18
N ALA A 157 -0.58 -8.98 10.73
CA ALA A 157 0.76 -8.47 10.42
C ALA A 157 1.28 -9.03 9.08
N THR A 158 1.58 -8.13 8.15
CA THR A 158 2.26 -8.44 6.89
C THR A 158 3.65 -7.84 6.86
N VAL A 159 4.47 -8.28 5.90
CA VAL A 159 5.82 -7.77 5.73
C VAL A 159 6.02 -7.24 4.32
N ASP A 160 6.99 -6.35 4.14
CA ASP A 160 7.56 -6.00 2.84
C ASP A 160 9.04 -6.38 2.74
N PHE A 161 9.48 -6.62 1.51
CA PHE A 161 10.89 -6.85 1.16
C PHE A 161 11.08 -7.01 -0.35
N GLY A 162 12.28 -6.67 -0.83
CA GLY A 162 12.64 -6.74 -2.25
C GLY A 162 13.42 -7.99 -2.65
N THR A 163 13.99 -7.95 -3.85
CA THR A 163 14.75 -9.06 -4.42
C THR A 163 16.07 -9.36 -3.72
N GLY A 164 16.59 -8.43 -2.91
CA GLY A 164 17.84 -8.59 -2.16
C GLY A 164 17.69 -9.39 -0.85
N ASN A 165 16.46 -9.65 -0.41
CA ASN A 165 16.18 -10.27 0.88
C ASN A 165 16.08 -11.80 0.79
N ASN A 166 16.41 -12.48 1.89
CA ASN A 166 16.16 -13.91 2.01
C ASN A 166 14.68 -14.17 2.31
N ILE A 167 13.94 -14.68 1.32
CA ILE A 167 12.50 -14.96 1.40
C ILE A 167 12.12 -15.81 2.62
N THR A 168 12.90 -16.87 2.91
CA THR A 168 12.62 -17.75 4.04
C THR A 168 12.75 -17.00 5.37
N GLN A 169 13.80 -16.20 5.54
CA GLN A 169 13.98 -15.42 6.76
C GLN A 169 12.90 -14.35 6.91
N ALA A 170 12.56 -13.65 5.83
CA ALA A 170 11.52 -12.63 5.86
C ALA A 170 10.16 -13.21 6.33
N PHE A 171 9.75 -14.37 5.81
CA PHE A 171 8.52 -15.01 6.24
C PHE A 171 8.61 -15.71 7.60
N LEU A 172 9.80 -16.15 8.03
CA LEU A 172 10.00 -16.59 9.42
C LEU A 172 9.76 -15.44 10.40
N VAL A 173 10.17 -14.23 10.05
CA VAL A 173 9.86 -13.03 10.84
C VAL A 173 8.36 -12.77 10.86
N GLN A 174 7.67 -12.77 9.71
CA GLN A 174 6.21 -12.65 9.68
C GLN A 174 5.53 -13.69 10.59
N ARG A 175 5.98 -14.95 10.53
CA ARG A 175 5.43 -16.06 11.33
C ARG A 175 5.59 -15.90 12.84
N LYS A 176 6.50 -15.05 13.33
CA LYS A 176 6.60 -14.74 14.76
C LYS A 176 5.42 -13.88 15.24
N PHE A 177 4.87 -13.05 14.37
CA PHE A 177 3.75 -12.17 14.67
C PHE A 177 2.42 -12.78 14.20
N GLU A 178 2.44 -13.55 13.11
CA GLU A 178 1.30 -14.30 12.59
C GLU A 178 1.63 -15.80 12.46
N PRO A 179 1.54 -16.58 13.56
CA PRO A 179 1.86 -18.02 13.54
C PRO A 179 0.98 -18.84 12.58
N LYS A 180 -0.20 -18.32 12.23
CA LYS A 180 -1.17 -18.91 11.31
C LYS A 180 -1.64 -17.85 10.32
N GLY A 181 -2.32 -18.28 9.26
CA GLY A 181 -2.81 -17.39 8.20
C GLY A 181 -1.88 -17.30 6.99
N PRO A 182 -2.25 -16.50 5.97
CA PRO A 182 -1.49 -16.40 4.71
C PRO A 182 -0.10 -15.77 4.89
N LEU A 183 0.90 -16.25 4.15
CA LEU A 183 2.11 -15.47 3.93
C LEU A 183 1.79 -14.31 3.00
N ILE A 184 2.22 -13.09 3.36
CA ILE A 184 1.93 -11.89 2.57
C ILE A 184 3.19 -11.04 2.48
N ASN A 185 3.65 -10.79 1.25
CA ASN A 185 4.55 -9.68 0.96
C ASN A 185 3.73 -8.53 0.35
N SER A 186 3.47 -7.51 1.16
CA SER A 186 2.60 -6.38 0.81
C SER A 186 3.28 -5.35 -0.09
N GLU A 187 4.61 -5.34 -0.15
CA GLU A 187 5.38 -4.55 -1.11
C GLU A 187 6.61 -5.34 -1.60
N PHE A 188 6.43 -6.06 -2.69
CA PHE A 188 7.53 -6.71 -3.38
C PHE A 188 8.12 -5.79 -4.46
N TYR A 189 9.30 -5.25 -4.17
CA TYR A 189 9.91 -4.19 -4.98
C TYR A 189 10.33 -4.65 -6.38
N THR A 190 9.70 -4.10 -7.41
CA THR A 190 9.94 -4.44 -8.85
C THR A 190 11.09 -3.65 -9.47
N GLY A 191 11.44 -2.56 -8.83
CA GLY A 191 12.49 -1.60 -9.14
C GLY A 191 12.77 -0.79 -7.88
N TRP A 192 13.06 0.50 -7.99
CA TRP A 192 13.26 1.37 -6.82
C TRP A 192 13.04 2.85 -7.16
N LEU A 193 12.91 3.68 -6.12
CA LEU A 193 12.82 5.13 -6.27
C LEU A 193 14.13 5.76 -6.74
N ASP A 194 14.02 6.93 -7.36
CA ASP A 194 15.13 7.77 -7.79
C ASP A 194 15.29 9.01 -6.92
N HIS A 195 16.45 9.66 -7.00
CA HIS A 195 16.68 11.00 -6.46
C HIS A 195 17.33 11.89 -7.50
N TRP A 196 17.00 13.19 -7.47
CA TRP A 196 17.69 14.17 -8.31
C TRP A 196 19.21 14.12 -8.10
N GLY A 197 19.96 14.08 -9.20
CA GLY A 197 21.42 14.03 -9.19
C GLY A 197 22.03 12.65 -8.87
N LYS A 198 21.21 11.60 -8.72
CA LYS A 198 21.67 10.20 -8.62
C LYS A 198 21.42 9.45 -9.93
N PRO A 199 22.12 8.33 -10.17
CA PRO A 199 21.79 7.42 -11.27
C PRO A 199 20.37 6.84 -11.11
N HIS A 200 19.68 6.64 -12.24
CA HIS A 200 18.39 5.96 -12.27
C HIS A 200 18.49 4.52 -11.72
N SER A 201 17.60 4.19 -10.79
CA SER A 201 17.49 2.91 -10.13
C SER A 201 16.92 1.85 -11.06
N THR A 202 17.53 0.67 -11.10
CA THR A 202 17.01 -0.46 -11.88
C THR A 202 17.17 -1.79 -11.14
N VAL A 203 16.23 -2.71 -11.36
CA VAL A 203 16.25 -4.09 -10.87
C VAL A 203 16.16 -5.04 -12.05
N LYS A 204 17.10 -6.00 -12.10
CA LYS A 204 17.18 -6.97 -13.20
C LYS A 204 15.93 -7.85 -13.27
N THR A 205 15.29 -7.89 -14.45
CA THR A 205 14.12 -8.72 -14.75
C THR A 205 14.28 -10.18 -14.30
N LYS A 206 15.43 -10.81 -14.56
CA LYS A 206 15.67 -12.22 -14.19
C LYS A 206 15.63 -12.44 -12.68
N THR A 207 16.24 -11.53 -11.91
CA THR A 207 16.23 -11.60 -10.44
C THR A 207 14.81 -11.45 -9.92
N LEU A 208 14.08 -10.45 -10.43
CA LEU A 208 12.69 -10.20 -10.04
C LEU A 208 11.78 -11.39 -10.35
N ALA A 209 11.81 -11.93 -11.57
CA ALA A 209 11.01 -13.06 -11.99
C ALA A 209 11.30 -14.32 -11.15
N THR A 210 12.58 -14.59 -10.86
CA THR A 210 12.99 -15.72 -10.01
C THR A 210 12.44 -15.57 -8.59
N SER A 211 12.57 -14.38 -8.00
CA SER A 211 12.04 -14.11 -6.66
C SER A 211 10.52 -14.18 -6.61
N LEU A 212 9.81 -13.64 -7.62
CA LEU A 212 8.35 -13.76 -7.72
C LEU A 212 7.91 -15.22 -7.80
N TYR A 213 8.52 -16.03 -8.66
CA TYR A 213 8.21 -17.47 -8.76
C TYR A 213 8.37 -18.15 -7.40
N ASN A 214 9.48 -17.87 -6.72
CA ASN A 214 9.79 -18.42 -5.40
C ASN A 214 8.75 -18.02 -4.34
N LEU A 215 8.26 -16.77 -4.36
CA LEU A 215 7.21 -16.33 -3.45
C LEU A 215 5.90 -17.06 -3.72
N LEU A 216 5.46 -17.09 -4.99
CA LEU A 216 4.21 -17.73 -5.39
C LEU A 216 4.23 -19.25 -5.18
N ALA A 217 5.35 -19.91 -5.45
CA ALA A 217 5.52 -21.36 -5.22
C ALA A 217 5.42 -21.76 -3.74
N ARG A 218 5.58 -20.81 -2.81
CA ARG A 218 5.34 -21.00 -1.37
C ARG A 218 3.88 -20.76 -0.96
N GLY A 219 3.00 -20.43 -1.91
CA GLY A 219 1.61 -20.03 -1.65
C GLY A 219 1.50 -18.67 -0.97
N ALA A 220 2.51 -17.80 -1.08
CA ALA A 220 2.45 -16.45 -0.55
C ALA A 220 1.60 -15.55 -1.45
N ASN A 221 0.85 -14.64 -0.83
CA ASN A 221 0.21 -13.52 -1.51
C ASN A 221 1.26 -12.42 -1.69
N VAL A 222 1.32 -11.82 -2.87
CA VAL A 222 2.35 -10.84 -3.21
C VAL A 222 1.72 -9.66 -3.94
N ASN A 223 1.97 -8.46 -3.44
CA ASN A 223 1.67 -7.22 -4.16
C ASN A 223 2.97 -6.66 -4.75
N LEU A 224 2.97 -6.41 -6.06
CA LEU A 224 4.14 -5.91 -6.78
C LEU A 224 4.20 -4.38 -6.69
N TYR A 225 5.20 -3.86 -6.00
CA TYR A 225 5.39 -2.41 -5.79
C TYR A 225 6.61 -1.93 -6.60
N MET A 226 6.50 -1.12 -7.65
CA MET A 226 5.29 -0.71 -8.37
C MET A 226 4.99 -1.67 -9.54
N PHE A 227 3.72 -1.88 -9.87
CA PHE A 227 3.36 -2.53 -11.14
C PHE A 227 3.39 -1.55 -12.31
N ILE A 228 2.87 -0.35 -12.07
CA ILE A 228 3.12 0.89 -12.81
C ILE A 228 3.35 1.97 -11.75
N GLY A 229 4.38 2.79 -11.90
CA GLY A 229 4.63 3.89 -10.98
C GLY A 229 3.99 5.20 -11.46
N GLY A 230 4.25 5.59 -12.72
CA GLY A 230 3.64 6.77 -13.34
C GLY A 230 4.44 8.04 -13.08
N THR A 231 3.77 9.14 -12.74
CA THR A 231 4.38 10.47 -12.68
C THR A 231 3.93 11.24 -11.44
N ASN A 232 4.89 11.83 -10.73
CA ASN A 232 4.64 12.85 -9.71
C ASN A 232 4.38 14.20 -10.39
N PHE A 233 3.15 14.42 -10.89
CA PHE A 233 2.79 15.69 -11.49
C PHE A 233 2.86 16.86 -10.49
N ALA A 234 2.94 18.08 -11.01
CA ALA A 234 2.98 19.31 -10.23
C ALA A 234 4.06 19.28 -9.13
N TYR A 235 3.65 19.25 -7.86
CA TYR A 235 4.52 19.32 -6.68
C TYR A 235 4.35 18.11 -5.76
N TRP A 236 3.89 16.99 -6.30
CA TRP A 236 3.53 15.83 -5.49
C TRP A 236 4.68 14.90 -5.14
N ASN A 237 5.90 15.16 -5.63
CA ASN A 237 7.07 14.37 -5.23
C ASN A 237 7.40 14.60 -3.75
N GLY A 238 7.89 13.56 -3.08
CA GLY A 238 8.41 13.65 -1.73
C GLY A 238 9.89 14.03 -1.66
N ALA A 239 10.49 13.71 -0.51
CA ALA A 239 11.93 13.66 -0.30
C ALA A 239 12.29 12.63 0.79
N ASN A 240 13.52 12.11 0.79
CA ASN A 240 14.10 11.39 1.92
C ASN A 240 15.00 12.30 2.79
N THR A 241 15.41 11.79 3.95
CA THR A 241 16.36 12.45 4.87
C THR A 241 17.69 11.66 4.90
N PRO A 242 18.87 12.30 4.77
CA PRO A 242 19.10 13.75 4.53
C PRO A 242 18.42 14.23 3.24
N TYR A 243 18.10 15.53 3.15
CA TYR A 243 17.15 16.07 2.16
C TYR A 243 17.56 15.72 0.72
N GLU A 244 16.90 14.71 0.17
CA GLU A 244 17.10 14.17 -1.18
C GLU A 244 15.72 14.05 -1.85
N PRO A 245 15.30 15.02 -2.69
CA PRO A 245 14.01 14.98 -3.36
C PRO A 245 13.97 13.93 -4.47
N GLN A 246 12.87 13.19 -4.57
CA GLN A 246 12.62 12.31 -5.70
C GLN A 246 12.24 13.12 -6.96
N PRO A 247 12.53 12.60 -8.18
CA PRO A 247 12.19 13.30 -9.41
C PRO A 247 10.70 13.25 -9.75
N THR A 248 10.34 14.01 -10.79
CA THR A 248 8.99 14.03 -11.36
C THR A 248 8.59 12.67 -11.92
N SER A 249 9.51 11.98 -12.61
CA SER A 249 9.26 10.62 -13.08
C SER A 249 9.16 9.68 -11.88
N TYR A 250 8.10 8.87 -11.85
CA TYR A 250 7.98 7.73 -10.95
C TYR A 250 7.96 6.44 -11.79
N ASP A 251 8.74 6.37 -12.87
CA ASP A 251 8.86 5.17 -13.72
C ASP A 251 9.20 3.92 -12.90
N TYR A 252 10.05 4.10 -11.88
CA TYR A 252 10.44 3.10 -10.89
C TYR A 252 11.22 1.90 -11.48
N ASP A 253 11.51 1.88 -12.79
CA ASP A 253 11.85 0.64 -13.53
C ASP A 253 10.74 -0.41 -13.31
N ALA A 254 9.48 0.01 -13.30
CA ALA A 254 8.33 -0.88 -13.09
C ALA A 254 8.08 -1.79 -14.31
N PRO A 255 7.28 -2.86 -14.17
CA PRO A 255 6.89 -3.72 -15.29
C PRO A 255 6.19 -2.94 -16.42
N LEU A 256 5.31 -1.99 -16.09
CA LEU A 256 4.83 -0.99 -17.04
C LEU A 256 5.66 0.28 -16.87
N SER A 257 6.13 0.87 -17.97
CA SER A 257 6.87 2.14 -17.92
C SER A 257 6.00 3.28 -17.40
N GLU A 258 6.60 4.44 -17.11
CA GLU A 258 5.87 5.67 -16.76
C GLU A 258 4.70 5.97 -17.72
N ALA A 259 4.88 5.74 -19.02
CA ALA A 259 3.87 5.97 -20.05
C ALA A 259 2.89 4.80 -20.28
N GLY A 260 3.01 3.71 -19.52
CA GLY A 260 2.16 2.52 -19.63
C GLY A 260 2.63 1.49 -20.67
N ASP A 261 3.88 1.56 -21.12
CA ASP A 261 4.39 0.63 -22.13
C ASP A 261 4.60 -0.78 -21.56
N LEU A 262 4.37 -1.80 -22.40
CA LEU A 262 4.68 -3.18 -22.07
C LEU A 262 6.19 -3.44 -22.20
N THR A 263 6.88 -3.57 -21.06
CA THR A 263 8.32 -3.82 -21.06
C THR A 263 8.67 -5.31 -21.12
N LYS A 264 9.95 -5.65 -21.31
CA LYS A 264 10.45 -7.03 -21.13
C LYS A 264 10.17 -7.57 -19.73
N LYS A 265 10.16 -6.68 -18.72
CA LYS A 265 9.86 -7.04 -17.33
C LYS A 265 8.38 -7.44 -17.19
N TYR A 266 7.46 -6.71 -17.81
CA TYR A 266 6.04 -7.09 -17.87
C TYR A 266 5.84 -8.52 -18.40
N PHE A 267 6.40 -8.84 -19.56
CA PHE A 267 6.22 -10.17 -20.17
C PHE A 267 6.81 -11.30 -19.31
N ALA A 268 7.99 -11.09 -18.72
CA ALA A 268 8.61 -12.09 -17.85
C ALA A 268 7.78 -12.37 -16.58
N LEU A 269 7.21 -11.35 -15.95
CA LEU A 269 6.37 -11.54 -14.76
C LEU A 269 5.03 -12.20 -15.12
N ARG A 270 4.46 -11.85 -16.28
CA ARG A 270 3.26 -12.51 -16.81
C ARG A 270 3.50 -14.01 -17.00
N GLU A 271 4.65 -14.42 -17.56
CA GLU A 271 5.01 -15.83 -17.72
C GLU A 271 5.10 -16.55 -16.36
N VAL A 272 5.73 -15.94 -15.35
CA VAL A 272 5.80 -16.51 -13.99
C VAL A 272 4.41 -16.72 -13.40
N ILE A 273 3.52 -15.73 -13.51
CA ILE A 273 2.15 -15.83 -13.00
C ILE A 273 1.37 -16.93 -13.74
N GLN A 274 1.60 -17.11 -15.04
CA GLN A 274 0.97 -18.20 -15.82
C GLN A 274 1.45 -19.60 -15.39
N MET A 275 2.68 -19.73 -14.90
CA MET A 275 3.22 -21.01 -14.41
C MET A 275 2.58 -21.46 -13.09
N VAL A 276 2.22 -20.51 -12.21
CA VAL A 276 1.72 -20.80 -10.85
C VAL A 276 0.20 -20.63 -10.74
N GLY A 277 -0.43 -19.86 -11.63
CA GLY A 277 -1.88 -19.65 -11.64
C GLY A 277 -2.67 -20.92 -12.00
N PRO A 278 -3.98 -20.95 -11.69
CA PRO A 278 -4.86 -22.06 -12.06
C PRO A 278 -4.79 -22.31 -13.56
N SER A 279 -4.72 -23.59 -13.95
CA SER A 279 -4.68 -24.01 -15.36
C SER A 279 -5.92 -23.48 -16.11
N ASN A 280 -5.85 -23.38 -17.44
CA ASN A 280 -6.96 -22.86 -18.25
C ASN A 280 -8.32 -23.57 -17.99
N SER A 281 -8.33 -24.82 -17.51
CA SER A 281 -9.54 -25.54 -17.13
C SER A 281 -10.14 -25.10 -15.79
N GLN A 282 -9.33 -24.59 -14.86
CA GLN A 282 -9.78 -24.09 -13.55
C GLN A 282 -10.33 -22.65 -13.61
N ARG A 283 -9.86 -21.84 -14.57
CA ARG A 283 -10.39 -20.48 -14.79
C ARG A 283 -11.83 -20.46 -15.31
N ALA A 284 -12.21 -21.44 -16.13
CA ALA A 284 -13.59 -21.56 -16.63
C ALA A 284 -14.59 -21.93 -15.52
N GLY A 285 -14.17 -22.70 -14.51
CA GLY A 285 -15.02 -23.07 -13.37
C GLY A 285 -15.29 -21.92 -12.40
N LEU A 286 -14.34 -21.00 -12.23
CA LEU A 286 -14.49 -19.82 -11.35
C LEU A 286 -15.43 -18.76 -11.93
N LEU A 287 -15.49 -18.63 -13.26
CA LEU A 287 -16.43 -17.72 -13.94
C LEU A 287 -17.80 -18.38 -14.20
N GLY A 288 -17.85 -19.71 -14.34
CA GLY A 288 -19.10 -20.45 -14.58
C GLY A 288 -19.94 -20.74 -13.34
N GLY A 289 -19.46 -20.42 -12.14
CA GLY A 289 -20.21 -20.58 -10.88
C GLY A 289 -21.06 -19.37 -10.46
N LEU A 290 -21.15 -18.35 -11.32
CA LEU A 290 -21.87 -17.09 -11.07
C LEU A 290 -23.03 -16.85 -12.08
N LEU A 291 -23.54 -17.92 -12.70
CA LEU A 291 -24.80 -17.92 -13.45
C LEU A 291 -25.83 -18.84 -12.80
#